data_AF-A0AAC9I715-F1
#
_entry.id   AF-A0AAC9I715-F1
#
_cell.length_a   1.000
_cell.length_b   1.000
_cell.length_c   1.000
_cell.angle_alpha   90.00
_cell.angle_beta   90.00
_cell.angle_gamma   90.00
#
_symmetry.space_group_name_H-M   'P 1'
#
loop_
_entity.id
_entity.type
_entity.pdbx_description
1 polymer ?
#
loop_
_entity_poly.entity_id
_entity_poly.type
_entity_poly.pdbx_seq_one_letter_code
_entity_poly.pdbx_strand_id
1 'polypeptide(L)'
;MNNFPVYRNFVENLPYNIKLKSRARALRKAGVLSEVIFWLQVHKGMFWKIDFDRQRIIGNYIVDFYIKSLGLIIEIDGASHNDKEEYDSKRENYFISLGLKIFKISDLRVKHDLNNVMMELEKYIIEEFG
;
A
#
# COMPACT_ATOMS: atom_id res chain seq x y z
N MET A 1 -14.80 -15.63 5.54
CA MET A 1 -14.80 -16.00 4.11
C MET A 1 -13.47 -16.69 3.89
N ASN A 2 -13.28 -18.00 4.11
CA ASN A 2 -14.05 -19.25 3.90
C ASN A 2 -13.91 -19.87 2.49
N ASN A 3 -12.70 -19.84 1.90
CA ASN A 3 -12.15 -21.03 1.23
C ASN A 3 -10.73 -20.87 0.64
N PHE A 4 -10.13 -19.66 0.62
CA PHE A 4 -8.76 -19.50 0.15
C PHE A 4 -7.82 -19.30 1.34
N PRO A 5 -6.87 -20.23 1.60
CA PRO A 5 -5.84 -19.98 2.60
C PRO A 5 -5.02 -18.78 2.13
N VAL A 6 -4.79 -17.79 3.00
CA VAL A 6 -3.84 -16.70 2.72
C VAL A 6 -2.65 -16.87 3.64
N TYR A 7 -1.50 -17.21 3.06
CA TYR A 7 -0.24 -17.38 3.74
C TYR A 7 0.39 -16.04 4.07
N ARG A 8 0.90 -15.94 5.29
CA ARG A 8 1.53 -14.71 5.77
C ARG A 8 2.94 -14.60 5.21
N ASN A 9 3.29 -13.43 4.69
CA ASN A 9 4.63 -13.08 4.27
C ASN A 9 5.14 -11.93 5.15
N PHE A 10 5.56 -12.26 6.37
CA PHE A 10 6.09 -11.25 7.28
C PHE A 10 7.52 -10.90 6.89
N VAL A 11 7.70 -9.69 6.35
CA VAL A 11 9.04 -9.12 6.18
C VAL A 11 9.47 -8.48 7.50
N GLU A 12 10.43 -9.13 8.16
CA GLU A 12 11.01 -8.65 9.41
C GLU A 12 12.06 -7.56 9.18
N ASN A 13 12.35 -6.78 10.23
CA ASN A 13 13.47 -5.82 10.28
C ASN A 13 13.50 -4.80 9.13
N LEU A 14 12.32 -4.37 8.66
CA LEU A 14 12.25 -3.33 7.63
C LEU A 14 12.99 -2.06 8.08
N PRO A 15 13.89 -1.52 7.23
CA PRO A 15 14.63 -0.31 7.54
C PRO A 15 13.67 0.86 7.77
N TYR A 16 14.03 1.77 8.67
CA TYR A 16 13.16 2.87 9.07
C TYR A 16 13.96 4.17 9.23
N ASN A 17 13.66 5.18 8.43
CA ASN A 17 14.26 6.50 8.59
C ASN A 17 13.39 7.40 9.49
N ILE A 18 13.86 7.62 10.72
CA ILE A 18 13.19 8.46 11.71
C ILE A 18 12.98 9.91 11.23
N LYS A 19 13.83 10.43 10.34
CA LYS A 19 13.71 11.80 9.81
C LYS A 19 12.41 12.00 9.01
N LEU A 20 11.82 10.93 8.49
CA LEU A 20 10.56 10.98 7.73
C LEU A 20 9.31 10.95 8.63
N LYS A 21 9.45 10.76 9.95
CA LYS A 21 8.32 10.62 10.88
C LYS A 21 7.41 11.85 10.90
N SER A 22 7.96 13.06 10.86
CA SER A 22 7.18 14.30 10.80
C SER A 22 6.41 14.41 9.48
N ARG A 23 7.06 14.11 8.35
CA ARG A 23 6.44 14.11 7.01
C ARG A 23 5.32 13.08 6.91
N ALA A 24 5.54 11.85 7.37
CA ALA A 24 4.51 10.81 7.39
C ALA A 24 3.29 11.20 8.24
N ARG A 25 3.50 11.94 9.35
CA ARG A 25 2.39 12.49 10.15
C ARG A 25 1.65 13.60 9.43
N ALA A 26 2.35 14.46 8.71
CA ALA A 26 1.74 15.51 7.90
C ALA A 26 0.88 14.92 6.77
N LEU A 27 1.37 13.91 6.05
CA LEU A 27 0.64 13.23 4.98
C LEU A 27 -0.68 12.61 5.47
N ARG A 28 -0.66 11.95 6.64
CA ARG A 28 -1.88 11.42 7.28
C ARG A 28 -2.94 12.48 7.58
N LYS A 29 -2.52 13.74 7.77
CA LYS A 29 -3.40 14.88 8.06
C LYS A 29 -3.80 15.66 6.80
N ALA A 30 -3.01 15.56 5.72
CA ALA A 30 -3.29 16.26 4.47
C ALA A 30 -4.63 15.83 3.85
N GLY A 31 -5.04 14.58 4.08
CA GLY A 31 -6.39 14.12 3.75
C GLY A 31 -6.62 14.01 2.24
N VAL A 32 -5.64 13.47 1.50
CA VAL A 32 -5.81 13.16 0.08
C VAL A 32 -7.06 12.30 -0.10
N LEU A 33 -8.00 12.77 -0.93
CA LEU A 33 -9.35 12.22 -0.98
C LEU A 33 -9.36 10.72 -1.30
N SER A 34 -8.57 10.28 -2.28
CA SER A 34 -8.47 8.86 -2.65
C SER A 34 -7.91 8.01 -1.51
N GLU A 35 -6.83 8.43 -0.86
CA GLU A 35 -6.31 7.73 0.34
C GLU A 35 -7.37 7.65 1.44
N VAL A 36 -8.14 8.71 1.69
CA VAL A 36 -9.22 8.71 2.69
C VAL A 36 -10.32 7.72 2.31
N ILE A 37 -10.77 7.73 1.05
CA ILE A 37 -11.79 6.80 0.54
C ILE A 37 -11.32 5.36 0.70
N PHE A 38 -10.10 5.04 0.26
CA PHE A 38 -9.54 3.70 0.38
C PHE A 38 -9.40 3.28 1.84
N TRP A 39 -8.87 4.16 2.69
CA TRP A 39 -8.71 3.89 4.12
C TRP A 39 -10.04 3.54 4.80
N LEU A 40 -11.13 4.24 4.48
CA LEU A 40 -12.45 3.95 5.04
C LEU A 40 -12.96 2.55 4.68
N GLN A 41 -12.56 1.99 3.54
CA GLN A 41 -12.94 0.63 3.15
C GLN A 41 -12.13 -0.45 3.86
N VAL A 42 -10.84 -0.23 4.06
CA VAL A 42 -9.93 -1.28 4.57
C VAL A 42 -9.71 -1.22 6.08
N HIS A 43 -9.98 -0.07 6.71
CA HIS A 43 -9.70 0.12 8.12
C HIS A 43 -10.60 -0.74 9.03
N LYS A 44 -10.13 -1.02 10.26
CA LYS A 44 -10.80 -1.85 11.29
C LYS A 44 -11.10 -3.29 10.85
N GLY A 45 -10.28 -3.86 9.98
CA GLY A 45 -10.45 -5.24 9.53
C GLY A 45 -11.72 -5.48 8.71
N MET A 46 -12.33 -4.41 8.19
CA MET A 46 -13.49 -4.52 7.28
C MET A 46 -13.12 -5.30 6.02
N PHE A 47 -11.88 -5.18 5.57
CA PHE A 47 -11.33 -6.00 4.49
C PHE A 47 -10.56 -7.18 5.05
N TRP A 48 -11.16 -8.38 4.96
CA TRP A 48 -10.50 -9.67 5.26
C TRP A 48 -9.92 -9.81 6.68
N LYS A 49 -10.30 -8.96 7.64
CA LYS A 49 -9.67 -8.87 8.98
C LYS A 49 -8.15 -8.67 8.91
N ILE A 50 -7.67 -8.02 7.85
CA ILE A 50 -6.27 -7.67 7.66
C ILE A 50 -6.05 -6.24 8.14
N ASP A 51 -4.92 -6.00 8.80
CA ASP A 51 -4.53 -4.68 9.27
C ASP A 51 -3.72 -3.92 8.22
N PHE A 52 -4.10 -2.67 8.00
CA PHE A 52 -3.45 -1.75 7.08
C PHE A 52 -2.78 -0.61 7.86
N ASP A 53 -1.51 -0.36 7.56
CA ASP A 53 -0.74 0.77 8.07
C ASP A 53 -0.75 1.90 7.02
N ARG A 54 -1.42 3.01 7.31
CA ARG A 54 -1.40 4.19 6.44
C ARG A 54 -0.12 5.01 6.58
N GLN A 55 0.43 5.51 5.48
CA GLN A 55 1.62 6.38 5.37
C GLN A 55 2.84 5.78 6.10
N ARG A 56 3.16 4.53 5.78
CA ARG A 56 4.20 3.73 6.44
C ARG A 56 5.59 4.16 5.93
N ILE A 57 6.55 4.32 6.84
CA ILE A 57 7.95 4.58 6.46
C ILE A 57 8.66 3.24 6.26
N ILE A 58 9.30 3.08 5.11
CA ILE A 58 10.14 1.93 4.74
C ILE A 58 11.40 2.47 4.08
N GLY A 59 12.55 2.29 4.73
CA GLY A 59 13.81 2.91 4.35
C GLY A 59 13.70 4.43 4.30
N ASN A 60 14.07 5.01 3.16
CA ASN A 60 13.99 6.42 2.87
C ASN A 60 12.71 6.83 2.12
N TYR A 61 11.70 5.97 2.13
CA TYR A 61 10.43 6.18 1.45
C TYR A 61 9.26 6.14 2.42
N ILE A 62 8.17 6.81 2.02
CA ILE A 62 6.86 6.70 2.66
C ILE A 62 5.95 6.06 1.61
N VAL A 63 5.23 5.02 2.00
CA VAL A 63 4.24 4.32 1.17
C VAL A 63 2.83 4.61 1.69
N ASP A 64 1.84 4.68 0.80
CA ASP A 64 0.48 5.10 1.18
C ASP A 64 -0.19 4.12 2.13
N PHE A 65 -0.10 2.82 1.82
CA PHE A 65 -0.56 1.76 2.71
C PHE A 65 0.42 0.58 2.73
N TYR A 66 0.45 -0.11 3.87
CA TYR A 66 1.26 -1.31 4.07
C TYR A 66 0.48 -2.37 4.85
N ILE A 67 0.49 -3.60 4.34
CA ILE A 67 -0.07 -4.76 5.02
C ILE A 67 1.07 -5.58 5.62
N LYS A 68 1.26 -5.45 6.94
CA LYS A 68 2.37 -6.12 7.64
C LYS A 68 2.32 -7.64 7.53
N SER A 69 1.13 -8.25 7.57
CA SER A 69 0.98 -9.70 7.50
C SER A 69 1.32 -10.31 6.14
N LEU A 70 1.38 -9.50 5.09
CA LEU A 70 1.63 -9.94 3.71
C LEU A 70 2.92 -9.35 3.12
N GLY A 71 3.56 -8.39 3.80
CA GLY A 71 4.68 -7.67 3.19
C GLY A 71 4.25 -6.93 1.92
N LEU A 72 2.99 -6.47 1.87
CA LEU A 72 2.39 -5.86 0.69
C LEU A 72 2.29 -4.34 0.86
N ILE A 73 2.88 -3.60 -0.08
CA ILE A 73 2.70 -2.17 -0.25
C ILE A 73 1.53 -1.92 -1.19
N ILE A 74 0.71 -0.92 -0.89
CA ILE A 74 -0.32 -0.41 -1.79
C ILE A 74 -0.08 1.09 -2.02
N GLU A 75 0.02 1.48 -3.27
CA GLU A 75 0.29 2.86 -3.71
C GLU A 75 -0.91 3.40 -4.50
N ILE A 76 -1.35 4.60 -4.15
CA ILE A 76 -2.40 5.31 -4.89
C ILE A 76 -1.75 6.40 -5.72
N ASP A 77 -1.59 6.11 -7.01
CA ASP A 77 -0.91 7.01 -7.94
C ASP A 77 -1.87 8.08 -8.45
N GLY A 78 -1.60 9.33 -8.09
CA GLY A 78 -2.25 10.50 -8.65
C GLY A 78 -1.55 10.89 -9.94
N ALA A 79 -2.26 10.88 -11.08
CA ALA A 79 -1.73 11.22 -12.39
C ALA A 79 -0.94 12.55 -12.37
N SER A 80 0.37 12.44 -12.19
CA SER A 80 1.36 13.51 -12.27
C SER A 80 2.64 12.91 -12.82
N HIS A 81 2.53 12.41 -14.05
CA HIS A 81 3.69 12.10 -14.87
C HIS A 81 4.26 13.40 -15.41
N ASN A 82 5.58 13.57 -15.27
CA ASN A 82 6.43 13.84 -16.42
C ASN A 82 7.94 13.78 -16.13
N ASP A 83 8.42 13.62 -14.87
CA ASP A 83 9.88 13.61 -14.59
C ASP A 83 10.35 12.59 -13.51
N LYS A 84 9.66 11.46 -13.28
CA LYS A 84 9.95 10.56 -12.14
C LYS A 84 10.31 9.10 -12.44
N GLU A 85 10.33 8.66 -13.70
CA GLU A 85 10.44 7.24 -14.06
C GLU A 85 11.69 6.53 -13.47
N GLU A 86 12.86 7.18 -13.50
CA GLU A 86 14.08 6.61 -12.91
C GLU A 86 14.03 6.54 -11.38
N TYR A 87 13.41 7.53 -10.73
CA TYR A 87 13.24 7.56 -9.29
C TYR A 87 12.27 6.47 -8.84
N ASP A 88 11.21 6.25 -9.61
CA ASP A 88 10.21 5.21 -9.34
C ASP A 88 10.78 3.81 -9.53
N SER A 89 11.60 3.59 -10.56
CA SER A 89 12.25 2.29 -10.78
C SER A 89 13.23 1.92 -9.65
N LYS A 90 14.04 2.87 -9.17
CA LYS A 90 14.95 2.64 -8.03
C LYS A 90 14.18 2.35 -6.74
N ARG A 91 13.10 3.08 -6.50
CA ARG A 91 12.22 2.89 -5.34
C ARG A 91 11.56 1.51 -5.36
N GLU A 92 11.03 1.11 -6.51
CA GLU A 92 10.37 -0.19 -6.70
C GLU A 92 11.37 -1.34 -6.51
N ASN A 93 12.53 -1.27 -7.17
CA ASN A 93 13.60 -2.26 -7.01
C ASN A 93 14.08 -2.37 -5.56
N TYR A 94 14.15 -1.24 -4.84
CA TYR A 94 14.49 -1.24 -3.42
C TYR A 94 13.47 -2.02 -2.58
N PHE A 95 12.18 -1.80 -2.76
CA PHE A 95 11.15 -2.55 -2.04
C PHE A 95 11.15 -4.04 -2.39
N ILE A 96 11.30 -4.38 -3.67
CA ILE A 96 11.41 -5.77 -4.12
C ILE A 96 12.63 -6.45 -3.49
N SER A 97 13.77 -5.75 -3.38
CA SER A 97 14.97 -6.29 -2.73
C SER A 97 14.79 -6.56 -1.23
N LEU A 98 13.79 -5.93 -0.59
CA LEU A 98 13.38 -6.22 0.78
C LEU A 98 12.39 -7.38 0.88
N GLY A 99 12.00 -8.02 -0.22
CA GLY A 99 11.00 -9.09 -0.25
C GLY A 99 9.56 -8.58 -0.18
N LEU A 100 9.33 -7.30 -0.47
CA LEU A 100 8.00 -6.70 -0.48
C LEU A 100 7.34 -6.84 -1.85
N LYS A 101 6.02 -6.99 -1.83
CA LYS A 101 5.15 -6.92 -3.02
C LYS A 101 4.53 -5.53 -3.10
N ILE A 102 4.16 -5.08 -4.30
CA ILE A 102 3.60 -3.75 -4.54
C ILE A 102 2.36 -3.88 -5.41
N PHE A 103 1.27 -3.26 -4.98
CA PHE A 103 0.03 -3.14 -5.73
C PHE A 103 -0.26 -1.65 -5.99
N LYS A 104 -0.24 -1.22 -7.26
CA LYS A 104 -0.46 0.18 -7.66
C LYS A 104 -1.90 0.38 -8.12
N ILE A 105 -2.52 1.46 -7.67
CA ILE A 105 -3.91 1.81 -7.98
C ILE A 105 -3.93 3.25 -8.46
N SER A 106 -4.69 3.55 -9.52
CA SER A 106 -4.91 4.94 -9.94
C SER A 106 -5.85 5.68 -8.98
N ASP A 107 -5.51 6.93 -8.65
CA ASP A 107 -6.33 7.85 -7.87
C ASP A 107 -7.76 8.00 -8.42
N LEU A 108 -7.91 8.04 -9.75
CA LEU A 108 -9.22 8.13 -10.40
C LEU A 108 -10.06 6.87 -10.14
N ARG A 109 -9.42 5.70 -10.15
CA ARG A 109 -10.12 4.44 -9.89
C ARG A 109 -10.57 4.32 -8.44
N VAL A 110 -9.76 4.79 -7.49
CA VAL A 110 -10.19 4.84 -6.08
C VAL A 110 -11.42 5.76 -5.90
N LYS A 111 -11.49 6.87 -6.63
CA LYS A 111 -12.60 7.83 -6.54
C LYS A 111 -13.88 7.39 -7.25
N HIS A 112 -13.76 6.68 -8.38
CA HIS A 112 -14.89 6.41 -9.27
C HIS A 112 -15.24 4.94 -9.42
N ASP A 113 -14.37 4.02 -8.99
CA ASP A 113 -14.45 2.59 -9.29
C ASP A 113 -13.97 1.72 -8.11
N LEU A 114 -14.24 2.19 -6.88
CA LEU A 114 -13.70 1.61 -5.65
C LEU A 114 -14.03 0.12 -5.48
N ASN A 115 -15.23 -0.31 -5.84
CA ASN A 115 -15.65 -1.71 -5.70
C ASN A 115 -14.77 -2.64 -6.55
N ASN A 116 -14.48 -2.27 -7.80
CA ASN A 116 -13.60 -3.06 -8.67
C ASN A 116 -12.16 -3.04 -8.14
N VAL A 117 -11.68 -1.89 -7.63
CA VAL A 117 -10.37 -1.82 -6.96
C VAL A 117 -10.28 -2.81 -5.79
N MET A 118 -11.33 -2.92 -4.96
CA MET A 118 -11.34 -3.87 -3.84
C MET A 118 -11.34 -5.33 -4.32
N MET A 119 -12.07 -5.65 -5.39
CA MET A 119 -12.08 -7.00 -5.98
C MET A 119 -10.72 -7.37 -6.59
N GLU A 120 -10.04 -6.41 -7.23
CA GLU A 120 -8.71 -6.62 -7.79
C GLU A 120 -7.65 -6.81 -6.70
N LEU A 121 -7.72 -6.01 -5.63
CA LEU A 121 -6.84 -6.20 -4.48
C LEU A 121 -7.05 -7.57 -3.83
N GLU A 122 -8.31 -8.00 -3.69
CA GLU A 122 -8.65 -9.34 -3.21
C GLU A 122 -8.06 -10.43 -4.10
N LYS A 123 -8.28 -10.33 -5.41
CA LYS A 123 -7.74 -11.27 -6.40
C LYS A 123 -6.21 -11.32 -6.34
N TYR A 124 -5.55 -10.17 -6.30
CA TYR A 124 -4.10 -10.07 -6.19
C TYR A 124 -3.58 -10.75 -4.92
N ILE A 125 -4.24 -10.53 -3.78
CA ILE A 125 -3.86 -11.17 -2.51
C ILE A 125 -4.00 -12.69 -2.60
N ILE A 126 -5.06 -13.20 -3.22
CA ILE A 126 -5.25 -14.65 -3.42
C ILE A 126 -4.20 -15.22 -4.38
N GLU A 127 -3.83 -14.51 -5.45
CA GLU A 127 -2.85 -15.00 -6.41
C GLU A 127 -1.42 -15.03 -5.85
N GLU A 128 -1.05 -14.04 -5.04
CA GLU A 128 0.32 -13.88 -4.52
C GLU A 128 0.55 -14.58 -3.17
N PHE A 129 -0.51 -14.75 -2.39
CA PHE A 129 -0.43 -15.28 -1.02
C PHE A 129 -1.39 -16.46 -0.78
N GLY A 130 -2.06 -16.97 -1.81
CA GLY A 130 -2.97 -18.12 -1.76
C GLY A 130 -2.29 -19.48 -1.66
#